data_AF-Q8PSY7-F1
#
_entry.id   AF-Q8PSY7-F1
#
_cell.length_a   1.000
_cell.length_b   1.000
_cell.length_c   1.000
_cell.angle_alpha   90.00
_cell.angle_beta   90.00
_cell.angle_gamma   90.00
#
_symmetry.space_group_name_H-M   'P 1'
#
loop_
_entity.id
_entity.type
_entity.pdbx_description
1 polymer ?
#
loop_
_entity_poly.entity_id
_entity_poly.type
_entity_poly.pdbx_seq_one_letter_code
_entity_poly.pdbx_strand_id
1 'polypeptide(L)'
;MELHSFSHGYGQITYHIVLVPKYRYSIFYNKRIKKDCELIFSNICTKNGYKIHAMEVVNNHVHLFLEFHPSNSLSEVIQYLKGGSSYRLFKLHPDLKNSIGVEVYGQMESSIDPLET
;
A
#
# COMPACT_ATOMS: atom_id res chain seq x y z
N MET A 1 0.19 7.81 -18.84
CA MET A 1 -0.90 8.04 -17.88
C MET A 1 -2.17 8.24 -18.68
N GLU A 2 -3.27 7.61 -18.28
CA GLU A 2 -4.52 7.53 -19.04
C GLU A 2 -5.65 8.14 -18.21
N LEU A 3 -6.45 9.02 -18.81
CA LEU A 3 -7.54 9.72 -18.11
C LEU A 3 -8.80 8.86 -18.10
N HIS A 4 -9.41 8.73 -16.93
CA HIS A 4 -10.67 8.00 -16.76
C HIS A 4 -11.86 8.97 -16.71
N SER A 5 -12.95 8.59 -17.37
CA SER A 5 -14.22 9.32 -17.34
C SER A 5 -15.04 8.93 -16.10
N PHE A 6 -15.43 9.92 -15.31
CA PHE A 6 -16.34 9.80 -14.17
C PHE A 6 -17.64 10.54 -14.47
N SER A 7 -18.68 10.32 -13.64
CA SER A 7 -20.02 10.88 -13.88
C SER A 7 -20.07 12.40 -14.05
N HIS A 8 -19.11 13.15 -13.49
CA HIS A 8 -19.06 14.61 -13.57
C HIS A 8 -17.65 15.16 -13.82
N GLY A 9 -16.75 14.39 -14.43
CA GLY A 9 -15.38 14.84 -14.70
C GLY A 9 -14.50 13.78 -15.34
N TYR A 10 -13.31 14.18 -15.76
CA TYR A 10 -12.28 13.26 -16.26
C TYR A 10 -11.02 13.46 -15.43
N GLY A 11 -10.35 12.38 -15.09
CA GLY A 11 -9.14 12.46 -14.29
C GLY A 11 -8.47 11.11 -14.10
N GLN A 12 -7.25 11.17 -13.57
CA GLN A 12 -6.55 10.01 -13.05
C GLN A 12 -6.01 10.43 -11.69
N ILE A 13 -6.30 9.64 -10.64
CA ILE A 13 -5.79 9.93 -9.29
C ILE A 13 -4.89 8.79 -8.87
N THR A 14 -3.61 9.09 -8.77
CA THR A 14 -2.59 8.16 -8.30
C THR A 14 -2.03 8.62 -6.96
N TYR A 15 -1.73 7.66 -6.09
CA TYR A 15 -1.20 7.91 -4.75
C TYR A 15 0.09 7.14 -4.55
N HIS A 16 1.11 7.82 -4.04
CA HIS A 16 2.28 7.16 -3.47
C HIS A 16 2.06 6.95 -1.97
N ILE A 17 1.96 5.69 -1.57
CA ILE A 17 1.71 5.28 -0.19
C ILE A 17 2.96 4.56 0.31
N VAL A 18 3.52 5.05 1.42
CA VAL A 18 4.65 4.41 2.10
C VAL A 18 4.18 3.82 3.42
N LEU A 19 4.36 2.51 3.59
CA LEU A 19 4.01 1.77 4.80
C LEU A 19 5.28 1.33 5.53
N VAL A 20 5.38 1.66 6.81
CA VAL A 20 6.54 1.40 7.65
C VAL A 20 6.14 0.51 8.84
N PRO A 21 6.82 -0.62 9.12
CA PRO A 21 6.58 -1.41 10.32
C PRO A 21 6.79 -0.59 11.60
N LYS A 22 6.15 -0.97 12.72
CA LYS A 22 6.38 -0.30 14.01
C LYS A 22 7.85 -0.38 14.36
N TYR A 23 8.38 0.71 14.93
CA TYR A 23 9.79 0.85 15.30
C TYR A 23 10.76 0.64 14.12
N ARG A 24 10.26 0.63 12.86
CA ARG A 24 11.06 0.57 11.63
C ARG A 24 12.01 -0.64 11.56
N TYR A 25 11.61 -1.76 12.16
CA TYR A 25 12.38 -3.00 12.09
C TYR A 25 12.54 -3.48 10.64
N SER A 26 13.69 -4.09 10.34
CA SER A 26 14.03 -4.61 9.01
C SER A 26 13.41 -5.99 8.74
N ILE A 27 12.09 -6.10 8.92
CA ILE A 27 11.35 -7.37 8.88
C ILE A 27 11.37 -8.02 7.50
N PHE A 28 11.54 -7.21 6.45
CA PHE A 28 11.55 -7.66 5.06
C PHE A 28 12.95 -8.06 4.57
N TYR A 29 13.96 -8.07 5.46
CA TYR A 29 15.28 -8.64 5.13
C TYR A 29 15.18 -10.13 4.77
N ASN A 30 14.25 -10.85 5.42
CA ASN A 30 13.97 -12.24 5.06
C ASN A 30 13.23 -12.30 3.71
N LYS A 31 13.88 -12.91 2.71
CA LYS A 31 13.34 -13.06 1.35
C LYS A 31 11.96 -13.72 1.31
N ARG A 32 11.65 -14.64 2.23
CA ARG A 32 10.33 -15.28 2.31
C ARG A 32 9.26 -14.29 2.76
N ILE A 33 9.52 -13.55 3.84
CA ILE A 33 8.60 -12.52 4.37
C ILE A 33 8.37 -11.42 3.33
N LYS A 34 9.42 -10.99 2.63
CA LYS A 34 9.32 -10.01 1.54
C LYS A 34 8.38 -10.47 0.42
N LYS A 35 8.57 -11.69 -0.10
CA LYS A 35 7.70 -12.26 -1.15
C LYS A 35 6.25 -12.42 -0.69
N ASP A 36 6.04 -12.91 0.53
CA ASP A 36 4.69 -13.06 1.07
C ASP A 36 4.00 -11.70 1.24
N CYS A 37 4.76 -10.67 1.62
CA CYS A 37 4.26 -9.30 1.72
C CYS A 37 3.82 -8.74 0.36
N GLU A 38 4.64 -8.89 -0.68
CA GLU A 38 4.31 -8.50 -2.06
C GLU A 38 3.03 -9.19 -2.54
N LEU A 39 2.90 -10.50 -2.28
CA LEU A 39 1.72 -11.28 -2.63
C LEU A 39 0.47 -10.80 -1.86
N ILE A 40 0.61 -10.53 -0.56
CA ILE A 40 -0.48 -10.02 0.27
C ILE A 40 -1.00 -8.68 -0.26
N PHE A 41 -0.11 -7.73 -0.57
CA PHE A 41 -0.52 -6.44 -1.12
C PHE A 41 -1.18 -6.58 -2.48
N SER A 42 -0.62 -7.41 -3.37
CA SER A 42 -1.21 -7.71 -4.68
C SER A 42 -2.63 -8.26 -4.54
N ASN A 43 -2.85 -9.19 -3.61
CA ASN A 43 -4.16 -9.77 -3.33
C ASN A 43 -5.16 -8.75 -2.74
N ILE A 44 -4.71 -7.88 -1.83
CA ILE A 44 -5.57 -6.84 -1.27
C ILE A 44 -5.99 -5.86 -2.36
N CYS A 45 -5.06 -5.40 -3.19
CA CYS A 45 -5.36 -4.44 -4.25
C CYS A 45 -6.30 -5.05 -5.29
N THR A 46 -6.01 -6.27 -5.75
CA THR A 46 -6.86 -6.98 -6.72
C THR A 46 -8.28 -7.17 -6.19
N LYS A 47 -8.42 -7.56 -4.91
CA LYS A 47 -9.75 -7.78 -4.30
C LYS A 47 -10.58 -6.49 -4.19
N ASN A 48 -9.93 -5.34 -3.99
CA ASN A 48 -10.63 -4.06 -3.86
C ASN A 48 -10.69 -3.26 -5.18
N GLY A 49 -10.18 -3.82 -6.29
CA GLY A 49 -10.15 -3.12 -7.58
C GLY A 49 -9.14 -1.98 -7.63
N TYR A 50 -8.13 -1.97 -6.77
CA TYR A 50 -7.04 -0.98 -6.82
C TYR A 50 -6.00 -1.39 -7.85
N LYS A 51 -5.61 -0.45 -8.71
CA LYS A 51 -4.59 -0.65 -9.74
C LYS A 51 -3.22 -0.33 -9.15
N ILE A 52 -2.33 -1.31 -9.14
CA ILE A 52 -0.94 -1.13 -8.72
C ILE A 52 -0.14 -0.73 -9.95
N HIS A 53 0.44 0.46 -9.95
CA HIS A 53 1.38 0.92 -10.97
C HIS A 53 2.81 0.48 -10.65
N ALA A 54 3.19 0.56 -9.38
CA ALA A 54 4.47 0.09 -8.88
C ALA A 54 4.35 -0.37 -7.42
N MET A 55 5.16 -1.35 -7.03
CA MET A 55 5.28 -1.80 -5.66
C MET A 55 6.73 -2.19 -5.39
N GLU A 56 7.29 -1.68 -4.30
CA GLU A 56 8.63 -2.04 -3.85
C GLU A 56 8.63 -2.30 -2.35
N VAL A 57 9.08 -3.50 -1.95
CA VAL A 57 9.30 -3.85 -0.56
C VAL A 57 10.78 -3.70 -0.21
N VAL A 58 11.09 -2.65 0.54
CA VAL A 58 12.42 -2.38 1.10
C VAL A 58 12.50 -3.00 2.50
N ASN A 59 13.71 -3.24 3.01
CA ASN A 59 13.92 -3.98 4.27
C ASN A 59 13.04 -3.51 5.45
N ASN A 60 12.80 -2.20 5.57
CA ASN A 60 12.08 -1.56 6.67
C ASN A 60 10.87 -0.72 6.24
N HIS A 61 10.45 -0.74 4.96
CA HIS A 61 9.24 -0.05 4.50
C HIS A 61 8.78 -0.57 3.13
N VAL A 62 7.55 -0.28 2.77
CA VAL A 62 6.92 -0.68 1.51
C VAL A 62 6.44 0.56 0.78
N HIS A 63 6.85 0.72 -0.47
CA HIS A 63 6.32 1.72 -1.39
C HIS A 63 5.23 1.09 -2.25
N LEU A 64 4.09 1.76 -2.34
CA LEU A 64 2.97 1.41 -3.21
C LEU A 64 2.61 2.63 -4.03
N PHE A 65 2.60 2.50 -5.36
CA PHE A 65 2.07 3.50 -6.27
C PHE A 65 0.74 2.97 -6.81
N LEU A 66 -0.36 3.51 -6.27
CA LEU A 66 -1.71 2.97 -6.45
C LEU A 66 -2.62 3.97 -7.15
N GLU A 67 -3.56 3.44 -7.90
CA GLU A 67 -4.69 4.16 -8.45
C GLU A 67 -5.98 3.47 -8.01
N PHE A 68 -6.97 4.26 -7.58
CA PHE A 68 -8.28 3.78 -7.18
C PHE A 68 -9.35 4.83 -7.47
N HIS A 69 -10.61 4.41 -7.46
CA HIS A 69 -11.73 5.27 -7.84
C HIS A 69 -11.87 6.45 -6.86
N PRO A 70 -12.17 7.69 -7.31
CA PRO A 70 -12.29 8.87 -6.43
C PRO A 70 -13.35 8.74 -5.32
N SER A 71 -14.32 7.83 -5.48
CA SER A 71 -15.31 7.53 -4.44
C SER A 71 -14.75 6.73 -3.26
N ASN A 72 -13.61 6.05 -3.42
CA ASN A 72 -12.94 5.39 -2.31
C ASN A 72 -12.19 6.44 -1.50
N SER A 73 -12.47 6.49 -0.20
CA SER A 73 -11.74 7.41 0.69
C SER A 73 -10.32 6.89 0.92
N LEU A 74 -9.34 7.81 0.93
CA LEU A 74 -7.94 7.46 1.19
C LEU A 74 -7.76 6.77 2.55
N SER A 75 -8.51 7.19 3.58
CA SER A 75 -8.48 6.60 4.91
C SER A 75 -8.92 5.14 4.92
N GLU A 76 -9.97 4.81 4.17
CA GLU A 76 -10.44 3.44 3.97
C GLU A 76 -9.40 2.58 3.23
N VAL A 77 -8.81 3.11 2.15
CA VAL A 77 -7.75 2.43 1.40
C VAL A 77 -6.56 2.12 2.32
N ILE A 78 -6.10 3.10 3.10
CA ILE A 78 -5.02 2.91 4.08
C ILE A 78 -5.41 1.87 5.14
N GLN A 79 -6.66 1.87 5.62
CA GLN A 79 -7.14 0.90 6.59
C GLN A 79 -7.07 -0.54 6.03
N TYR A 80 -7.52 -0.75 4.80
CA TYR A 80 -7.44 -2.06 4.15
C TYR A 80 -6.00 -2.51 3.90
N LEU A 81 -5.15 -1.61 3.41
CA LEU A 81 -3.74 -1.91 3.16
C LEU A 81 -3.03 -2.24 4.48
N LYS A 82 -3.14 -1.40 5.50
CA LYS A 82 -2.45 -1.59 6.80
C LYS A 82 -3.02 -2.76 7.59
N GLY A 83 -4.33 -2.75 7.86
CA GLY A 83 -4.97 -3.77 8.68
C GLY A 83 -4.99 -5.12 7.97
N GLY A 84 -5.33 -5.13 6.68
CA GLY A 84 -5.37 -6.33 5.87
C GLY A 84 -4.01 -6.98 5.65
N SER A 85 -2.95 -6.19 5.47
CA SER A 85 -1.60 -6.74 5.31
C SER A 85 -1.03 -7.27 6.61
N SER A 86 -1.13 -6.50 7.69
CA SER A 86 -0.69 -6.87 9.04
C SER A 86 -1.32 -8.19 9.49
N TYR A 87 -2.64 -8.30 9.40
CA TYR A 87 -3.37 -9.52 9.78
C TYR A 87 -2.89 -10.75 9.00
N ARG A 88 -2.76 -10.65 7.68
CA ARG A 88 -2.34 -11.77 6.82
C ARG A 88 -0.88 -12.14 7.05
N LEU A 89 0.00 -11.15 7.21
CA LEU A 89 1.41 -11.38 7.43
C LEU A 89 1.65 -12.09 8.76
N PHE A 90 0.98 -11.68 9.84
CA PHE A 90 1.06 -12.35 11.14
C PHE A 90 0.43 -13.74 11.16
N LYS A 91 -0.57 -13.99 10.30
CA LYS A 91 -1.14 -15.33 10.15
C LYS A 91 -0.17 -16.28 9.44
N LEU A 92 0.61 -15.79 8.47
CA LEU A 92 1.61 -16.58 7.74
C LEU A 92 2.93 -16.73 8.52
N HIS A 93 3.30 -15.72 9.31
CA HIS A 93 4.52 -15.68 10.10
C HIS A 93 4.21 -15.33 11.57
N PRO A 94 3.69 -16.30 12.36
CA PRO A 94 3.34 -16.07 13.76
C PRO A 94 4.52 -15.58 14.62
N ASP A 95 5.74 -15.97 14.27
CA ASP A 95 6.98 -15.59 14.97
C ASP A 95 7.18 -14.06 15.02
N LEU A 96 6.65 -13.34 14.03
CA LEU A 96 6.69 -11.88 13.99
C LEU A 96 5.82 -11.24 15.09
N LYS A 97 4.73 -11.89 15.51
CA LYS A 97 3.80 -11.31 16.49
C LYS A 97 4.43 -11.08 17.87
N ASN A 98 5.43 -11.88 18.21
CA ASN A 98 6.15 -11.78 19.48
C ASN A 98 7.22 -10.69 19.49
N SER A 99 7.61 -10.18 18.32
CA SER A 99 8.74 -9.26 18.14
C SER A 99 8.34 -7.86 17.64
N ILE A 100 7.15 -7.70 17.06
CA ILE A 100 6.70 -6.45 16.45
C ILE A 100 5.20 -6.20 16.64
N GLY A 101 4.85 -5.07 17.27
CA GLY A 101 3.59 -4.39 16.97
C GLY A 101 3.68 -3.77 15.56
N VAL A 102 2.58 -3.32 14.95
CA VAL A 102 2.61 -2.53 13.70
C VAL A 102 1.94 -1.18 13.95
N GLU A 103 2.71 -0.11 13.88
CA GLU A 103 2.27 1.28 13.98
C GLU A 103 2.96 1.99 12.83
N VAL A 104 2.15 2.56 11.94
CA VAL A 104 2.61 3.15 10.68
C VAL A 104 2.35 4.64 10.74
N TYR A 105 3.39 5.44 10.52
CA TYR A 105 3.28 6.83 10.08
C TYR A 105 3.24 6.81 8.55
N GLY A 106 2.09 7.14 7.96
CA GLY A 106 2.03 7.39 6.53
C GLY A 106 2.61 8.77 6.27
N GLN A 107 3.79 8.84 5.66
CA GLN A 107 4.22 10.08 5.01
C GLN A 107 3.42 10.18 3.72
N MET A 108 2.64 11.26 3.62
CA MET A 108 1.78 11.57 2.49
C MET A 108 2.52 12.57 1.61
N GLU A 109 2.96 12.15 0.44
CA GLU A 109 3.22 13.07 -0.67
C GLU A 109 2.15 12.82 -1.73
N SER A 110 1.16 13.71 -1.78
CA SER A 110 0.26 13.80 -2.92
C SER A 110 0.98 14.56 -4.02
N SER A 111 1.69 13.87 -4.90
CA SER A 111 2.06 14.44 -6.19
C SER A 111 0.80 14.44 -7.06
N ILE A 112 0.04 15.54 -7.02
CA ILE A 112 -0.77 15.91 -8.17
C ILE A 112 0.30 16.37 -9.16
N ASP A 113 0.75 15.50 -10.07
CA ASP A 113 1.53 15.99 -11.22
C ASP A 113 0.55 16.84 -12.04
N PRO A 114 0.63 18.18 -12.00
CA PRO A 114 -0.14 19.00 -12.90
C PRO A 114 0.51 18.73 -14.25
N LEU A 115 -0.21 18.06 -15.14
CA LEU A 115 0.16 18.08 -16.55
C LEU A 115 0.33 19.55 -16.93
N GLU A 116 1.58 19.93 -17.23
CA GLU A 116 1.91 21.25 -17.77
C GLU A 116 0.92 21.56 -18.91
N THR A 117 0.28 22.73 -18.80
CA THR A 117 -0.42 23.39 -19.91
C THR A 117 0.50 24.47 -20.45
#